data_AF-A0A9X2ZZA4-F1
#
_entry.id   AF-A0A9X2ZZA4-F1
#
_cell.length_a   1.000
_cell.length_b   1.000
_cell.length_c   1.000
_cell.angle_alpha   90.00
_cell.angle_beta   90.00
_cell.angle_gamma   90.00
#
_symmetry.space_group_name_H-M   'P 1'
#
loop_
_entity.id
_entity.type
_entity.pdbx_description
1 polymer ?
#
loop_
_entity_poly.entity_id
_entity_poly.type
_entity_poly.pdbx_seq_one_letter_code
_entity_poly.pdbx_strand_id
1 'polypeptide(L)'
;MDKYRPIFASRLATQTKLGLQPVFTTVEDLVDRSSALIGSPEQIIDKVSRYHEQFGHEVLHVSADRDGLTDREHRETLELFQTDIAPVLRRTLPSRDLW
;
A
#
# COMPACT_ATOMS: atom_id res chain seq x y z
N MET A 1 1.35 7.26 -10.26
CA MET A 1 2.75 6.98 -9.88
C MET A 1 3.64 8.21 -9.89
N ASP A 2 3.47 9.15 -10.82
CA ASP A 2 4.41 10.26 -10.99
C ASP A 2 4.59 11.16 -9.77
N LYS A 3 3.54 11.36 -8.97
CA LYS A 3 3.62 12.11 -7.70
C LYS A 3 4.48 11.42 -6.63
N TYR A 4 4.47 10.09 -6.59
CA TYR A 4 5.19 9.31 -5.57
C TYR A 4 6.67 9.12 -5.92
N ARG A 5 7.01 9.07 -7.21
CA ARG A 5 8.39 8.87 -7.71
C ARG A 5 9.43 9.85 -7.12
N PRO A 6 9.21 11.19 -7.06
CA PRO A 6 10.19 12.09 -6.46
C PRO A 6 10.39 11.87 -4.95
N ILE A 7 9.35 11.45 -4.22
CA ILE A 7 9.44 11.17 -2.78
C ILE A 7 10.28 9.91 -2.55
N PHE A 8 10.02 8.85 -3.32
CA PHE A 8 10.84 7.64 -3.29
C PHE A 8 12.29 7.94 -3.63
N ALA A 9 12.56 8.73 -4.68
CA ALA A 9 13.91 9.10 -5.07
C ALA A 9 14.66 9.85 -3.95
N SER A 10 13.98 10.75 -3.23
CA SER A 10 14.54 11.45 -2.07
C SER A 10 14.85 10.51 -0.90
N ARG A 11 13.92 9.59 -0.58
CA ARG A 11 14.12 8.55 0.45
C ARG A 11 15.29 7.64 0.10
N LEU A 12 15.38 7.18 -1.15
CA LEU A 12 16.45 6.34 -1.66
C LEU A 12 17.80 7.06 -1.58
N ALA A 13 17.87 8.31 -2.05
CA ALA A 13 19.10 9.12 -1.97
C ALA A 13 19.56 9.32 -0.52
N THR A 14 18.63 9.45 0.43
CA THR A 14 18.94 9.58 1.85
C THR A 14 19.50 8.27 2.42
N GLN A 15 18.88 7.12 2.11
CA GLN A 15 19.40 5.81 2.51
C GLN A 15 20.82 5.58 1.99
N THR A 16 21.06 5.89 0.71
CA THR A 16 22.39 5.77 0.10
C THR A 16 23.43 6.67 0.78
N LYS A 17 23.09 7.93 1.07
CA LYS A 17 23.98 8.86 1.79
C LYS A 17 24.34 8.38 3.19
N LEU A 18 23.43 7.67 3.85
CA LEU A 18 23.64 7.08 5.17
C LEU A 18 24.37 5.72 5.12
N GLY A 19 24.77 5.26 3.94
CA GLY A 19 25.45 3.97 3.77
C GLY A 19 24.53 2.75 3.95
N LEU A 20 23.22 2.94 4.00
CA LEU A 20 22.25 1.85 4.06
C LEU A 20 22.19 1.12 2.71
N GLN A 21 21.85 -0.17 2.74
CA GLN A 21 21.60 -0.97 1.54
C GLN A 21 20.09 -1.04 1.28
N PRO A 22 19.55 -0.30 0.29
CA PRO A 22 18.12 -0.28 0.02
C PRO A 22 17.65 -1.64 -0.50
N VAL A 23 16.60 -2.18 0.10
CA VAL A 23 15.97 -3.45 -0.36
C VAL A 23 15.27 -3.27 -1.71
N PHE A 24 14.69 -2.08 -1.92
CA PHE A 24 14.01 -1.69 -3.15
C PHE A 24 14.76 -0.53 -3.78
N THR A 25 15.15 -0.68 -5.04
CA THR A 25 16.00 0.29 -5.74
C THR A 25 15.22 1.12 -6.77
N THR A 26 14.00 0.71 -7.11
CA THR A 26 13.06 1.44 -7.97
C THR A 26 11.69 1.54 -7.33
N VAL A 27 10.88 2.49 -7.79
CA VAL A 27 9.48 2.63 -7.34
C VAL A 27 8.68 1.40 -7.75
N GLU A 28 8.94 0.91 -8.96
CA GLU A 28 8.29 -0.27 -9.53
C GLU A 28 8.61 -1.50 -8.67
N ASP A 29 9.87 -1.70 -8.26
CA ASP A 29 10.25 -2.80 -7.36
C ASP A 29 9.59 -2.68 -5.97
N LEU A 30 9.50 -1.46 -5.42
CA LEU A 30 8.74 -1.21 -4.18
C LEU A 30 7.26 -1.59 -4.37
N VAL A 31 6.63 -1.13 -5.45
CA VAL A 31 5.21 -1.40 -5.74
C VAL A 31 4.96 -2.89 -5.92
N ASP A 32 5.84 -3.61 -6.60
CA ASP A 32 5.60 -5.01 -6.95
C ASP A 32 5.89 -5.96 -5.77
N ARG A 33 7.00 -5.73 -5.04
CA ARG A 33 7.51 -6.69 -4.05
C ARG A 33 7.26 -6.32 -2.60
N SER A 34 6.99 -5.04 -2.28
CA SER A 34 6.75 -4.62 -0.90
C SER A 34 5.28 -4.74 -0.49
N SER A 35 5.03 -4.55 0.82
CA SER A 35 3.68 -4.46 1.39
C SER A 35 2.99 -3.11 1.19
N ALA A 36 3.63 -2.15 0.52
CA ALA A 36 3.01 -0.86 0.23
C ALA A 36 1.76 -1.04 -0.65
N LEU A 37 0.63 -0.49 -0.22
CA LEU A 37 -0.64 -0.52 -0.97
C LEU A 37 -0.69 0.65 -1.96
N ILE A 38 0.12 0.55 -3.01
CA ILE A 38 0.30 1.58 -4.04
C ILE A 38 -0.07 0.94 -5.38
N GLY A 39 -1.04 1.50 -6.10
CA GLY A 39 -1.50 0.96 -7.37
C GLY A 39 -2.97 1.25 -7.65
N SER A 40 -3.55 0.55 -8.62
CA SER A 40 -5.00 0.54 -8.85
C SER A 40 -5.73 -0.23 -7.73
N PRO A 41 -7.05 -0.03 -7.56
CA PRO A 41 -7.86 -0.82 -6.62
C PRO A 41 -7.68 -2.33 -6.80
N GLU A 42 -7.64 -2.82 -8.04
CA GLU A 42 -7.48 -4.24 -8.36
C GLU A 42 -6.12 -4.78 -7.91
N GLN A 43 -5.04 -4.01 -8.13
CA GLN A 43 -3.69 -4.39 -7.67
C GLN A 43 -3.61 -4.46 -6.14
N ILE A 44 -4.29 -3.55 -5.44
CA ILE A 44 -4.33 -3.54 -3.98
C ILE A 44 -5.15 -4.74 -3.46
N ILE A 45 -6.30 -5.03 -4.08
CA ILE A 45 -7.16 -6.17 -3.72
C ILE A 45 -6.39 -7.48 -3.92
N ASP A 46 -5.72 -7.66 -5.05
CA ASP A 46 -4.88 -8.83 -5.32
C ASP A 46 -3.80 -8.98 -4.24
N LYS A 47 -3.05 -7.91 -3.96
CA LYS A 47 -1.96 -7.95 -2.99
C LYS A 47 -2.43 -8.35 -1.60
N VAL A 48 -3.52 -7.75 -1.12
CA VAL A 48 -4.10 -8.08 0.20
C VAL A 48 -4.60 -9.53 0.21
N SER A 49 -5.24 -9.98 -0.87
CA SER A 49 -5.73 -11.37 -1.00
C SER A 49 -4.58 -12.37 -0.94
N ARG A 50 -3.48 -12.11 -1.65
CA ARG A 50 -2.27 -12.94 -1.59
C ARG A 50 -1.68 -12.99 -0.18
N TYR A 51 -1.64 -11.86 0.54
CA TYR A 51 -1.17 -11.86 1.92
C TYR A 51 -2.13 -12.58 2.87
N HIS A 52 -3.42 -12.52 2.62
CA HIS A 52 -4.40 -13.25 3.42
C HIS A 52 -4.24 -14.76 3.22
N GLU A 53 -4.10 -15.21 1.98
CA GLU A 53 -3.86 -16.63 1.66
C GLU A 53 -2.59 -17.16 2.34
N GLN A 54 -1.50 -16.38 2.35
CA GLN A 54 -0.22 -16.81 2.92
C GLN A 54 -0.15 -16.74 4.45
N PHE A 55 -0.82 -15.75 5.08
CA PHE A 55 -0.69 -15.50 6.51
C PHE A 55 -1.94 -15.81 7.34
N GLY A 56 -3.11 -16.02 6.72
CA GLY A 56 -4.38 -16.24 7.41
C GLY A 56 -4.81 -15.06 8.29
N HIS A 57 -4.36 -13.84 7.98
CA HIS A 57 -4.61 -12.67 8.80
C HIS A 57 -6.05 -12.17 8.66
N GLU A 58 -6.70 -11.84 9.77
CA GLU A 58 -8.08 -11.31 9.77
C GLU A 58 -8.15 -9.81 10.04
N VAL A 59 -7.03 -9.22 10.47
CA VAL A 59 -6.89 -7.80 10.73
C VAL A 59 -5.78 -7.25 9.84
N LEU A 60 -6.12 -6.21 9.08
CA LEU A 60 -5.17 -5.43 8.28
C LEU A 60 -5.12 -4.01 8.83
N HIS A 61 -3.95 -3.62 9.34
CA HIS A 61 -3.67 -2.24 9.70
C HIS A 61 -2.96 -1.55 8.52
N VAL A 62 -3.54 -0.46 8.01
CA VAL A 62 -2.97 0.32 6.90
C VAL A 62 -2.60 1.70 7.40
N SER A 63 -1.31 2.03 7.36
CA SER A 63 -0.86 3.41 7.54
C SER A 63 -1.14 4.19 6.27
N ALA A 64 -1.95 5.24 6.38
CA ALA A 64 -2.28 6.13 5.27
C ALA A 64 -1.57 7.47 5.47
N ASP A 65 -0.25 7.47 5.37
CA ASP A 65 0.54 8.71 5.46
C ASP A 65 0.33 9.57 4.22
N ARG A 66 0.31 10.89 4.44
CA ARG A 66 0.01 11.87 3.39
C ARG A 66 1.10 11.93 2.32
N ASP A 67 2.35 11.58 2.63
CA ASP A 67 3.47 11.44 1.68
C ASP A 67 3.50 12.54 0.60
N GLY A 68 3.48 13.81 1.00
CA GLY A 68 3.57 14.95 0.07
C GLY A 68 2.31 15.29 -0.72
N LEU A 69 1.20 14.55 -0.55
CA LEU A 69 -0.10 14.91 -1.08
C LEU A 69 -0.65 16.18 -0.42
N THR A 70 -1.61 16.86 -1.04
CA THR A 70 -2.44 17.87 -0.38
C THR A 70 -3.48 17.21 0.54
N ASP A 71 -4.13 17.97 1.44
CA ASP A 71 -5.15 17.44 2.35
C ASP A 71 -6.33 16.84 1.57
N ARG A 72 -6.70 17.51 0.47
CA ARG A 72 -7.75 17.05 -0.43
C ARG A 72 -7.36 15.74 -1.11
N GLU A 73 -6.17 15.67 -1.70
CA GLU A 73 -5.71 14.45 -2.38
C GLU A 73 -5.56 13.28 -1.40
N HIS A 74 -5.08 13.53 -0.19
CA HIS A 74 -5.00 12.51 0.85
C HIS A 74 -6.39 12.01 1.26
N ARG A 75 -7.36 12.91 1.38
CA ARG A 75 -8.75 12.51 1.63
C ARG A 75 -9.32 11.66 0.48
N GLU A 76 -9.06 12.04 -0.75
CA GLU A 76 -9.48 11.31 -1.95
C GLU A 76 -8.94 9.87 -1.96
N THR A 77 -7.71 9.63 -1.49
CA THR A 77 -7.19 8.24 -1.40
C THR A 77 -7.90 7.42 -0.33
N LEU A 78 -8.27 8.02 0.80
CA LEU A 78 -9.04 7.35 1.86
C LEU A 78 -10.45 7.01 1.39
N GLU A 79 -11.09 7.94 0.69
CA GLU A 79 -12.42 7.75 0.10
C GLU A 79 -12.37 6.61 -0.93
N LEU A 80 -11.42 6.65 -1.87
CA LEU A 80 -11.20 5.59 -2.86
C LEU A 80 -11.02 4.22 -2.20
N PHE A 81 -10.20 4.13 -1.15
CA PHE A 81 -10.01 2.87 -0.45
C PHE A 81 -11.31 2.35 0.14
N GLN A 82 -12.11 3.22 0.77
CA GLN A 82 -13.33 2.80 1.44
C GLN A 82 -14.49 2.52 0.46
N THR A 83 -14.52 3.13 -0.71
CA THR A 83 -15.56 2.89 -1.72
C THR A 83 -15.24 1.70 -2.62
N ASP A 84 -14.00 1.57 -3.08
CA ASP A 84 -13.67 0.68 -4.20
C ASP A 84 -12.92 -0.58 -3.74
N ILE A 85 -12.17 -0.50 -2.64
CA ILE A 85 -11.28 -1.57 -2.18
C ILE A 85 -11.92 -2.33 -1.00
N ALA A 86 -12.22 -1.62 0.08
CA ALA A 86 -12.68 -2.22 1.32
C ALA A 86 -13.96 -3.08 1.18
N PRO A 87 -14.99 -2.69 0.39
CA PRO A 87 -16.18 -3.52 0.21
C PRO A 87 -15.89 -4.83 -0.54
N VAL A 88 -14.95 -4.82 -1.48
CA VAL A 88 -14.52 -6.04 -2.19
C VAL A 88 -13.80 -6.96 -1.22
N LEU A 89 -12.81 -6.45 -0.49
CA LEU A 89 -12.04 -7.23 0.48
C LEU A 89 -12.94 -7.87 1.55
N ARG A 90 -13.89 -7.11 2.13
CA ARG A 90 -14.84 -7.64 3.13
C ARG A 90 -15.70 -8.78 2.58
N ARG A 91 -16.05 -8.72 1.30
CA ARG A 91 -16.86 -9.76 0.63
C ARG A 91 -16.04 -10.99 0.30
N THR A 92 -14.79 -10.82 -0.16
CA THR A 92 -13.94 -11.91 -0.64
C THR A 92 -13.13 -12.57 0.47
N LEU A 93 -12.84 -11.86 1.55
CA LEU A 93 -12.04 -12.32 2.70
C LEU A 93 -12.87 -12.15 3.99
N PRO A 94 -13.98 -12.89 4.14
CA PRO A 94 -14.80 -12.80 5.34
C PRO A 94 -14.00 -13.25 6.56
N SER A 95 -14.14 -12.50 7.67
CA SER A 95 -13.63 -12.95 8.96
C SER A 95 -14.34 -14.23 9.40
N ARG A 96 -13.67 -15.05 10.22
CA ARG A 96 -14.34 -16.19 10.85
C ARG A 96 -15.54 -15.72 11.68
N ASP A 97 -16.60 -16.53 11.69
CA ASP A 97 -17.67 -16.35 12.66
C ASP A 97 -17.08 -16.47 14.06
N LEU A 98 -17.44 -15.52 14.94
CA LEU A 98 -16.96 -15.55 16.31
C LEU A 98 -17.77 -16.50 17.21
N TRP A 99 -18.90 -17.03 16.73
CA TRP A 99 -19.75 -18.04 17.39
C TRP A 99 -20.85 -18.56 16.46
#